data_AF-A0A5E4ITK0-F1
#
_entry.id   AF-A0A5E4ITK0-F1
#
_cell.length_a   1.000
_cell.length_b   1.000
_cell.length_c   1.000
_cell.angle_alpha   90.00
_cell.angle_beta   90.00
_cell.angle_gamma   90.00
#
_symmetry.space_group_name_H-M   'P 1'
#
loop_
_entity.id
_entity.type
_entity.pdbx_description
1 polymer ?
#
loop_
_entity_poly.entity_id
_entity_poly.type
_entity_poly.pdbx_seq_one_letter_code
_entity_poly.pdbx_strand_id
1 'polypeptide(L)'
;MEKFIWISKDTYLSKKYQSSLSFKMTPEVIGSLDPSTGQMIRLNQSVRLGQVSVSVQTADLYYDFNKPVNITPPAEALAAKPISPTQIQAALPA
;
A
#
# COMPACT_ATOMS: atom_id res chain seq x y z
N MET A 1 -0.29 -3.81 -19.32
CA MET A 1 -0.64 -4.39 -18.01
C MET A 1 -1.33 -5.69 -18.31
N GLU A 2 -0.84 -6.80 -17.78
CA GLU A 2 -1.44 -8.12 -18.01
C GLU A 2 -1.88 -8.71 -16.67
N LYS A 3 -3.01 -9.42 -16.68
CA LYS A 3 -3.60 -10.06 -15.50
C LYS A 3 -4.03 -11.46 -15.87
N PHE A 4 -3.70 -12.42 -15.02
CA PHE A 4 -4.07 -13.83 -15.17
C PHE A 4 -4.75 -14.32 -13.90
N ILE A 5 -5.81 -15.11 -14.07
CA ILE A 5 -6.56 -15.74 -12.99
C ILE A 5 -6.62 -17.24 -13.29
N TRP A 6 -6.28 -18.07 -12.31
CA TRP A 6 -6.46 -19.52 -12.39
C TRP A 6 -7.70 -19.88 -11.61
N ILE A 7 -8.66 -20.50 -12.29
CA ILE A 7 -9.91 -20.97 -11.69
C ILE A 7 -9.84 -22.49 -11.54
N SER A 8 -10.21 -22.98 -10.35
CA SER A 8 -10.34 -24.40 -10.07
C SER A 8 -11.38 -25.05 -11.00
N LYS A 9 -11.05 -26.19 -11.63
CA LYS A 9 -12.02 -26.93 -12.46
C LYS A 9 -13.14 -27.58 -11.63
N ASP A 10 -12.84 -27.93 -10.38
CA ASP A 10 -13.75 -28.71 -9.54
C ASP A 10 -14.67 -27.83 -8.70
N THR A 11 -14.13 -26.71 -8.18
CA THR A 11 -14.84 -25.83 -7.25
C THR A 11 -15.24 -24.50 -7.88
N TYR A 12 -14.75 -24.17 -9.08
CA TYR A 12 -14.92 -22.89 -9.75
C TYR A 12 -14.43 -21.67 -8.94
N LEU A 13 -13.64 -21.90 -7.89
CA LEU A 13 -13.01 -20.85 -7.08
C LEU A 13 -11.64 -20.47 -7.65
N SER A 14 -11.28 -19.18 -7.53
CA SER A 14 -9.96 -18.67 -7.90
C SER A 14 -8.88 -19.33 -7.05
N LYS A 15 -7.83 -19.89 -7.65
CA LYS A 15 -6.67 -20.47 -6.95
C LYS A 15 -5.45 -19.56 -6.96
N LYS A 16 -5.35 -18.71 -7.99
CA LYS A 16 -4.22 -17.79 -8.16
C LYS A 16 -4.65 -16.54 -8.92
N TYR A 17 -4.11 -15.40 -8.51
CA TYR A 17 -4.11 -14.16 -9.28
C TYR A 17 -2.66 -13.78 -9.58
N GLN A 18 -2.39 -13.31 -10.79
CA GLN A 18 -1.08 -12.79 -11.18
C GLN A 18 -1.25 -11.52 -11.99
N SER A 19 -0.45 -10.50 -11.68
CA SER A 19 -0.46 -9.22 -12.39
C SER A 19 0.96 -8.84 -12.78
N SER A 20 1.13 -8.36 -14.01
CA SER A 20 2.38 -7.80 -14.50
C SER A 20 2.17 -6.36 -14.98
N LEU A 21 3.09 -5.50 -14.58
CA LEU A 21 3.17 -4.12 -15.00
C LEU A 21 4.60 -3.84 -15.47
N SER A 22 4.76 -3.55 -16.76
CA SER A 22 6.04 -3.13 -17.31
C SER A 22 5.85 -1.82 -18.07
N PHE A 23 6.68 -0.83 -17.77
CA PHE A 23 6.68 0.45 -18.47
C PHE A 23 8.09 1.05 -18.47
N LYS A 24 8.34 1.93 -19.43
CA LYS A 24 9.55 2.75 -19.49
C LYS A 24 9.19 4.18 -19.14
N MET A 25 9.98 4.83 -18.31
CA MET A 25 9.84 6.25 -18.00
C MET A 25 11.20 6.93 -17.95
N THR A 26 11.23 8.24 -18.17
CA THR A 26 12.42 9.07 -18.00
C THR A 26 12.14 10.03 -16.86
N PRO A 27 12.66 9.79 -15.65
CA PRO A 27 12.39 10.66 -14.52
C PRO A 27 13.05 12.04 -14.71
N GLU A 28 12.46 13.08 -14.15
CA GLU A 28 13.02 14.43 -14.15
C GLU A 28 13.19 14.93 -12.71
N VAL A 29 14.39 15.42 -12.38
CA VAL A 29 14.68 16.06 -11.09
C VAL A 29 14.45 17.56 -11.23
N ILE A 30 13.56 18.11 -10.40
CA ILE A 30 13.19 19.54 -10.38
C ILE A 30 13.66 20.26 -9.11
N GLY A 31 14.22 19.53 -8.15
CA GLY A 31 14.62 20.05 -6.85
C GLY A 31 15.41 19.02 -6.04
N SER A 32 16.15 19.49 -5.04
CA SER A 32 16.91 18.68 -4.09
C SER A 32 16.64 19.14 -2.66
N LEU A 33 16.65 18.21 -1.71
CA LEU A 33 16.60 18.55 -0.28
C LEU A 33 17.99 19.04 0.16
N ASP A 34 18.06 20.19 0.83
CA ASP A 34 19.26 20.60 1.56
C ASP A 34 19.32 19.84 2.89
N PRO A 35 20.29 18.92 3.07
CA PRO A 35 20.37 18.10 4.29
C PRO A 35 20.73 18.90 5.54
N SER A 36 21.28 20.12 5.39
CA SER A 36 21.69 20.97 6.52
C SER A 36 20.54 21.81 7.08
N THR A 37 19.63 22.27 6.22
CA THR A 37 18.49 23.13 6.60
C THR A 37 17.15 22.39 6.57
N GLY A 38 17.10 21.20 5.96
CA GLY A 38 15.87 20.45 5.72
C GLY A 38 14.94 21.10 4.70
N GLN A 39 15.37 22.16 4.01
CA GLN A 39 14.55 22.89 3.05
C GLN A 39 14.69 22.32 1.63
N MET A 40 13.62 22.37 0.85
CA MET A 40 13.65 21.99 -0.56
C MET A 40 14.24 23.13 -1.41
N ILE A 41 15.35 22.87 -2.08
CA ILE A 41 15.94 23.77 -3.06
C ILE A 41 15.43 23.38 -4.44
N ARG A 42 14.74 24.30 -5.12
CA ARG A 42 14.30 24.11 -6.50
C ARG A 42 15.48 24.31 -7.46
N LEU A 43 15.66 23.41 -8.41
CA LEU A 43 16.66 23.56 -9.47
C LEU A 43 16.15 24.56 -10.52
N ASN A 44 17.06 25.35 -11.10
CA ASN A 44 16.75 26.32 -12.14
C ASN A 44 16.40 25.67 -13.51
N GLN A 45 16.74 24.39 -13.68
CA GLN A 45 16.41 23.58 -14.84
C GLN A 45 16.08 22.16 -14.40
N SER A 46 15.16 21.49 -15.10
CA SER A 46 14.91 20.06 -14.87
C SER A 46 16.07 19.24 -15.43
N VAL A 47 16.52 18.26 -14.66
CA VAL A 47 17.56 17.31 -15.09
C VAL A 47 16.89 15.98 -15.37
N ARG A 48 16.93 15.54 -16.63
CA ARG A 48 16.46 14.20 -17.03
C ARG A 48 17.42 13.15 -16.51
N LEU A 49 16.90 12.26 -15.68
CA LEU A 49 17.56 11.01 -15.36
C LEU A 49 17.28 10.06 -16.52
N GLY A 50 18.30 9.30 -16.96
CA GLY A 50 18.18 8.42 -18.13
C GLY A 50 16.97 7.48 -18.08
N GLN A 51 16.64 6.85 -19.22
CA GLN A 51 15.46 5.99 -19.31
C GLN A 51 15.53 4.85 -18.27
N VAL A 52 14.51 4.76 -17.43
CA VAL A 52 14.30 3.70 -16.45
C VAL A 52 13.24 2.75 -16.98
N SER A 53 13.53 1.45 -16.88
CA SER A 53 12.55 0.39 -17.15
C SER A 53 12.09 -0.18 -15.82
N VAL A 54 10.79 -0.13 -15.57
CA VAL A 54 10.17 -0.69 -14.37
C VAL A 54 9.40 -1.94 -14.77
N SER A 55 9.64 -3.04 -14.07
CA SER A 55 8.87 -4.28 -14.21
C SER A 55 8.46 -4.76 -12.81
N VAL A 56 7.15 -4.84 -12.59
CA VAL A 56 6.54 -5.30 -11.35
C VAL A 56 5.72 -6.54 -11.67
N GLN A 57 5.95 -7.60 -10.92
CA GLN A 57 5.17 -8.83 -10.97
C GLN A 57 4.63 -9.12 -9.57
N THR A 58 3.32 -9.33 -9.47
CA THR A 58 2.67 -9.75 -8.23
C THR A 58 1.92 -11.05 -8.47
N ALA A 59 1.89 -11.92 -7.46
CA ALA A 59 1.16 -13.17 -7.49
C ALA A 59 0.55 -13.45 -6.12
N ASP A 60 -0.75 -13.69 -6.11
CA ASP A 60 -1.52 -14.06 -4.91
C ASP A 60 -2.04 -15.49 -5.08
N LEU A 61 -1.96 -16.28 -4.01
CA LEU A 61 -2.47 -17.65 -3.96
C LEU A 61 -3.65 -17.70 -3.00
N TYR A 62 -4.71 -18.39 -3.40
CA TYR A 62 -5.92 -18.53 -2.60
C TYR A 62 -6.13 -20.00 -2.24
N TYR A 63 -6.24 -20.27 -0.94
CA TYR A 63 -6.42 -21.59 -0.35
C TYR A 63 -7.22 -21.46 0.96
N ASP A 64 -7.54 -22.60 1.59
CA ASP A 64 -8.27 -22.64 2.87
C ASP A 64 -9.66 -21.94 2.81
N PHE A 65 -10.35 -22.06 1.67
CA PHE A 65 -11.71 -21.56 1.51
C PHE A 65 -12.63 -22.11 2.62
N ASN A 66 -13.39 -21.22 3.25
CA ASN A 66 -14.33 -21.52 4.33
C ASN A 66 -13.71 -22.16 5.58
N LYS A 67 -12.37 -22.14 5.73
CA LYS A 67 -11.72 -22.59 6.95
C LYS A 67 -11.92 -21.52 8.03
N PRO A 68 -12.49 -21.86 9.20
CA PRO A 68 -12.57 -20.93 10.31
C PRO A 68 -11.16 -20.52 10.74
N VAL A 69 -10.95 -19.21 10.90
CA VAL A 69 -9.68 -18.65 11.39
C VAL A 69 -9.97 -17.89 12.68
N ASN A 70 -9.22 -18.17 13.73
CA ASN A 70 -9.28 -17.40 14.95
C ASN A 70 -8.54 -16.08 14.73
N ILE A 71 -9.27 -14.96 14.77
CA ILE A 71 -8.70 -13.62 14.67
C ILE A 71 -8.60 -13.06 16.07
N THR A 72 -7.41 -13.15 16.66
CA THR A 72 -7.14 -12.53 17.96
C THR A 72 -6.83 -11.05 17.77
N PRO A 73 -7.48 -10.14 18.53
CA PRO A 73 -7.11 -8.73 18.48
C PRO A 73 -5.65 -8.53 18.96
N PRO A 74 -4.96 -7.50 18.48
CA PRO A 74 -3.65 -7.12 19.01
C PRO A 74 -3.71 -6.91 20.52
N ALA A 75 -2.63 -7.24 21.23
CA ALA A 75 -2.57 -7.14 22.69
C ALA A 75 -2.82 -5.69 23.17
N GLU A 76 -2.38 -4.72 22.38
CA GLU A 76 -2.55 -3.29 22.62
C GLU A 76 -4.03 -2.89 22.62
N ALA A 77 -4.84 -3.49 21.75
CA ALA A 77 -6.28 -3.25 21.69
C ALA A 77 -7.01 -3.84 22.90
N LEU A 78 -6.53 -4.96 23.43
CA LEU A 78 -7.07 -5.58 24.65
C LEU A 78 -6.69 -4.81 25.92
N ALA A 79 -5.51 -4.19 25.94
CA ALA A 79 -5.03 -3.40 27.06
C ALA A 79 -5.57 -1.96 27.08
N ALA A 80 -6.16 -1.49 25.98
CA ALA A 80 -6.68 -0.13 25.86
C ALA A 80 -7.89 0.08 26.79
N LYS A 81 -7.92 1.24 27.46
CA LYS A 81 -9.09 1.66 28.25
C LYS A 81 -10.27 1.90 27.31
N PRO A 82 -11.44 1.26 27.51
CA PRO A 82 -12.61 1.51 26.68
C PRO A 82 -13.06 2.96 26.79
N ILE A 83 -13.28 3.62 25.64
CA ILE A 83 -13.91 4.95 25.60
C ILE A 83 -15.43 4.74 25.55
N SER A 84 -16.14 5.16 26.59
CA SER A 84 -17.61 5.16 26.59
C SER A 84 -18.15 6.48 26.03
N PRO A 85 -19.33 6.51 25.38
CA PRO A 85 -19.92 7.74 24.84
C PRO A 85 -20.05 8.88 25.85
N THR A 86 -20.26 8.57 27.14
CA THR A 86 -20.29 9.52 28.26
C THR A 86 -18.95 10.22 28.54
N GLN A 87 -17.83 9.73 27.99
CA GLN A 87 -16.51 10.34 28.13
C GLN A 87 -16.20 11.31 26.98
N ILE A 88 -17.03 11.35 25.93
CA ILE A 88 -16.98 12.36 24.87
C ILE A 88 -17.78 13.57 25.34
N GLN A 89 -17.32 14.22 26.42
CA GLN A 89 -17.82 15.55 26.73
C GLN A 89 -17.23 16.49 25.66
N ALA A 90 -18.06 16.88 24.69
CA ALA A 90 -17.69 17.90 23.72
C ALA A 90 -17.16 19.13 24.48
N ALA A 91 -15.91 19.51 24.20
CA ALA A 91 -15.41 20.80 24.59
C ALA A 91 -16.28 21.86 23.88
N LEU A 92 -17.28 22.38 24.60
CA LEU A 92 -17.97 23.59 24.20
C LEU A 92 -16.96 24.74 24.31
N PRO A 93 -16.64 25.45 23.21
CA PRO A 93 -15.87 26.68 23.31
C PRO A 93 -16.71 27.71 24.08
N ALA A 94 -16.06 28.36 25.06
CA ALA A 94 -16.58 29.49 25.81
C ALA A 94 -16.67 30.75 24.94
#